data_AF-A0A0Q8LA50-F1
#
_entry.id   AF-A0A0Q8LA50-F1
#
_cell.length_a   1.000
_cell.length_b   1.000
_cell.length_c   1.000
_cell.angle_alpha   90.00
_cell.angle_beta   90.00
_cell.angle_gamma   90.00
#
_symmetry.space_group_name_H-M   'P 1'
#
loop_
_entity.id
_entity.type
_entity.pdbx_description
1 polymer ?
#
loop_
_entity_poly.entity_id
_entity_poly.type
_entity_poly.pdbx_seq_one_letter_code
_entity_poly.pdbx_strand_id
1 'polypeptide(L)'
;MTFDLAYALQILPRLLEGALVTIQATLGGMAFAVIGGLLLVIARLSRFAIVRYPAAFFVEFVRSTPLVIQLFLVFYVFPRYGVVLSPFVAGVLALGLHYSCYTSEVYRAGIAAVPKGQWEAAVALNFSLSRTWLRIILPQAVRSSVPVLGNYLIAMFKETPVLFTISVHELLFAALSEATQSYRYYEPITLVGLIFLVISLVSSVAVRRLEKLARD
;
A
#
# COMPACT_ATOMS: atom_id res chain seq x y z
N MET A 1 30.78 -3.00 -21.52
CA MET A 1 29.91 -2.03 -22.21
C MET A 1 29.85 -0.77 -21.37
N THR A 2 30.11 0.39 -21.95
CA THR A 2 30.02 1.69 -21.27
C THR A 2 28.58 2.16 -21.26
N PHE A 3 28.17 2.88 -20.21
CA PHE A 3 26.85 3.51 -20.14
C PHE A 3 26.65 4.47 -21.32
N ASP A 4 25.56 4.32 -22.06
CA ASP A 4 25.21 5.22 -23.16
C ASP A 4 24.07 6.16 -22.76
N LEU A 5 24.44 7.42 -22.54
CA LEU A 5 23.48 8.44 -22.14
C LEU A 5 22.47 8.76 -23.24
N ALA A 6 22.85 8.70 -24.51
CA ALA A 6 21.94 9.02 -25.61
C ALA A 6 20.83 7.97 -25.69
N TYR A 7 21.20 6.70 -25.58
CA TYR A 7 20.22 5.60 -25.50
C TYR A 7 19.33 5.70 -24.26
N ALA A 8 19.91 6.01 -23.09
CA ALA A 8 19.15 6.20 -21.86
C ALA A 8 18.09 7.31 -22.00
N LEU A 9 18.45 8.44 -22.61
CA LEU A 9 17.50 9.53 -22.87
C LEU A 9 16.43 9.16 -23.91
N GLN A 10 16.77 8.31 -24.88
CA GLN A 10 15.83 7.83 -25.89
C GLN A 10 14.73 6.94 -25.31
N ILE A 11 15.05 6.05 -24.38
CA ILE A 11 14.07 5.13 -23.76
C ILE A 11 13.30 5.76 -22.60
N LEU A 12 13.79 6.88 -22.04
CA LEU A 12 13.21 7.53 -20.87
C LEU A 12 11.70 7.81 -21.00
N PRO A 13 11.15 8.33 -22.12
CA PRO A 13 9.72 8.58 -22.25
C PRO A 13 8.87 7.32 -22.05
N ARG A 14 9.30 6.19 -22.62
CA ARG A 14 8.61 4.89 -22.49
C ARG A 14 8.66 4.37 -21.04
N LEU A 15 9.76 4.60 -20.33
CA LEU A 15 9.84 4.28 -18.90
C LEU A 15 8.93 5.17 -18.06
N LEU A 16 8.78 6.45 -18.40
CA LEU A 16 7.87 7.35 -17.70
C LEU A 16 6.39 6.96 -17.89
N GLU A 17 6.01 6.42 -19.04
CA GLU A 17 4.68 5.81 -19.25
C GLU A 17 4.47 4.61 -18.31
N GLY A 18 5.46 3.71 -18.19
CA GLY A 18 5.44 2.62 -17.22
C GLY A 18 5.37 3.12 -15.76
N ALA A 19 6.10 4.19 -15.45
CA ALA A 19 6.06 4.83 -14.12
C ALA A 19 4.68 5.41 -13.79
N LEU A 20 3.94 5.92 -14.79
CA LEU A 20 2.56 6.35 -14.58
C LEU A 20 1.66 5.17 -14.17
N VAL A 21 1.80 4.01 -14.83
CA VAL A 21 1.07 2.78 -14.45
C VAL A 21 1.46 2.33 -13.04
N THR A 22 2.74 2.38 -12.69
CA THR A 22 3.22 2.13 -11.33
C THR A 22 2.52 3.03 -10.30
N ILE A 23 2.42 4.34 -10.58
CA ILE A 23 1.74 5.31 -9.71
C ILE A 23 0.26 4.99 -9.60
N GLN A 24 -0.42 4.70 -10.72
CA GLN A 24 -1.84 4.34 -10.72
C GLN A 24 -2.11 3.08 -9.90
N ALA A 25 -1.29 2.04 -10.05
CA ALA A 25 -1.41 0.80 -9.28
C ALA A 25 -1.20 1.07 -7.77
N THR A 26 -0.20 1.90 -7.44
CA THR A 26 0.09 2.30 -6.05
C THR A 26 -1.08 3.07 -5.43
N LEU A 27 -1.59 4.09 -6.12
CA LEU A 27 -2.67 4.93 -5.59
C LEU A 27 -3.98 4.15 -5.49
N GLY A 28 -4.32 3.33 -6.49
CA GLY A 28 -5.48 2.45 -6.47
C GLY A 28 -5.39 1.41 -5.35
N GLY A 29 -4.23 0.74 -5.24
CA GLY A 29 -3.96 -0.23 -4.17
C GLY A 29 -4.02 0.41 -2.79
N MET A 30 -3.44 1.59 -2.61
CA MET A 30 -3.45 2.31 -1.34
C MET A 30 -4.86 2.78 -0.96
N ALA A 31 -5.65 3.27 -1.91
CA ALA A 31 -7.04 3.65 -1.67
C ALA A 31 -7.85 2.44 -1.16
N PHE A 32 -7.69 1.28 -1.82
CA PHE A 32 -8.31 0.04 -1.35
C PHE A 32 -7.77 -0.38 0.02
N ALA A 33 -6.46 -0.28 0.25
CA ALA A 33 -5.83 -0.65 1.52
C ALA A 33 -6.36 0.19 2.69
N VAL A 34 -6.45 1.52 2.53
CA VAL A 34 -6.95 2.44 3.57
C VAL A 34 -8.39 2.10 3.96
N ILE A 35 -9.26 1.86 2.97
CA ILE A 35 -10.67 1.52 3.19
C ILE A 35 -10.78 0.11 3.79
N GLY A 36 -10.14 -0.89 3.16
CA GLY A 36 -10.16 -2.28 3.61
C GLY A 36 -9.58 -2.43 5.02
N GLY A 37 -8.50 -1.72 5.33
CA GLY A 37 -7.89 -1.73 6.65
C GLY A 37 -8.79 -1.14 7.72
N LEU A 38 -9.59 -0.12 7.38
CA LEU A 38 -10.56 0.47 8.28
C LEU A 38 -11.69 -0.53 8.59
N LEU A 39 -12.20 -1.22 7.56
CA LEU A 39 -13.20 -2.26 7.74
C LEU A 39 -12.66 -3.44 8.58
N LEU A 40 -11.42 -3.86 8.32
CA LEU A 40 -10.75 -4.93 9.06
C LEU A 40 -10.50 -4.56 10.52
N VAL A 41 -10.07 -3.34 10.82
CA VAL A 41 -9.87 -2.93 12.22
C VAL A 41 -11.20 -2.87 12.97
N ILE A 42 -12.27 -2.39 12.34
CA ILE A 42 -13.61 -2.39 12.94
C ILE A 42 -14.05 -3.83 13.27
N ALA A 43 -13.88 -4.76 12.34
CA ALA A 43 -14.20 -6.17 12.55
C ALA A 43 -13.38 -6.78 13.70
N ARG A 44 -12.09 -6.46 13.79
CA ARG A 44 -11.18 -6.94 14.84
C ARG A 44 -11.42 -6.32 16.20
N LEU A 45 -11.99 -5.12 16.27
CA LEU A 45 -12.41 -4.48 17.52
C LEU A 45 -13.84 -4.86 17.92
N SER A 46 -14.52 -5.71 17.15
CA SER A 46 -15.87 -6.17 17.47
C SER A 46 -15.94 -6.84 18.84
N ARG A 47 -17.03 -6.54 19.57
CA ARG A 47 -17.38 -7.24 20.83
C ARG A 47 -17.70 -8.71 20.61
N PHE A 48 -18.12 -9.08 19.39
CA PHE A 48 -18.54 -10.43 19.07
C PHE A 48 -17.34 -11.28 18.63
N ALA A 49 -17.05 -12.33 19.40
CA ALA A 49 -15.95 -13.25 19.13
C ALA A 49 -16.00 -13.86 17.73
N ILE A 50 -17.21 -14.15 17.22
CA ILE A 50 -17.43 -14.71 15.87
C ILE A 50 -17.01 -13.77 14.73
N VAL A 51 -16.91 -12.47 14.96
CA VAL A 51 -16.39 -11.51 13.98
C VAL A 51 -14.90 -11.25 14.22
N ARG A 52 -14.54 -11.05 15.49
CA ARG A 52 -13.19 -10.68 15.90
C ARG A 52 -12.15 -11.72 15.54
N TYR A 53 -12.39 -13.00 15.87
CA TYR A 53 -11.38 -14.04 15.67
C TYR A 53 -11.15 -14.35 14.19
N PRO A 54 -12.18 -14.53 13.34
CA PRO A 54 -11.95 -14.72 11.91
C PRO A 54 -11.25 -13.53 11.25
N ALA A 55 -11.61 -12.29 11.61
CA ALA A 55 -10.93 -11.11 11.06
C ALA A 55 -9.45 -11.04 11.49
N ALA A 56 -9.14 -11.39 12.74
CA ALA A 56 -7.76 -11.46 13.21
C ALA A 56 -6.96 -12.56 12.50
N PHE A 57 -7.56 -13.74 12.32
CA PHE A 57 -6.96 -14.85 11.59
C PHE A 57 -6.70 -14.48 10.12
N PHE A 58 -7.68 -13.86 9.44
CA PHE A 58 -7.53 -13.41 8.07
C PHE A 58 -6.36 -12.42 7.90
N VAL A 59 -6.27 -11.42 8.80
CA VAL A 59 -5.16 -10.46 8.79
C VAL A 59 -3.82 -11.16 8.98
N GLU A 60 -3.73 -12.11 9.92
CA GLU A 60 -2.48 -12.83 10.17
C GLU A 60 -2.09 -13.74 9.00
N PHE A 61 -3.07 -14.42 8.39
CA PHE A 61 -2.87 -15.27 7.22
C PHE A 61 -2.34 -14.47 6.01
N VAL A 62 -2.94 -13.32 5.72
CA VAL A 62 -2.50 -12.46 4.60
C VAL A 62 -1.12 -11.87 4.88
N ARG A 63 -0.82 -11.47 6.11
CA ARG A 63 0.51 -10.93 6.46
C ARG A 63 1.60 -12.00 6.49
N SER A 64 1.23 -13.25 6.78
CA SER A 64 2.13 -14.40 6.81
C SER A 64 2.36 -15.04 5.43
N THR A 65 1.66 -14.58 4.39
CA THR A 65 1.80 -15.10 3.02
C THR A 65 2.44 -14.06 2.10
N PRO A 66 3.39 -14.44 1.22
CA PRO A 66 4.02 -13.50 0.31
C PRO A 66 3.02 -12.88 -0.67
N LEU A 67 3.14 -11.58 -0.91
CA LEU A 67 2.30 -10.84 -1.87
C LEU A 67 2.29 -11.48 -3.27
N VAL A 68 3.45 -11.95 -3.76
CA VAL A 68 3.53 -12.61 -5.09
C VAL A 68 2.67 -13.86 -5.18
N ILE A 69 2.57 -14.64 -4.10
CA ILE A 69 1.73 -15.85 -4.07
C ILE A 69 0.26 -15.44 -4.07
N GLN A 70 -0.13 -14.41 -3.32
CA GLN A 70 -1.49 -13.87 -3.33
C GLN A 70 -1.87 -13.37 -4.73
N LEU A 71 -0.97 -12.68 -5.41
CA LEU A 71 -1.14 -12.20 -6.76
C LEU A 71 -1.36 -13.34 -7.75
N PHE A 72 -0.57 -14.42 -7.65
CA PHE A 72 -0.71 -15.60 -8.50
C PHE A 72 -2.02 -16.35 -8.25
N LEU A 73 -2.49 -16.43 -7.00
CA LEU A 73 -3.80 -17.01 -6.72
C LEU A 73 -4.92 -16.21 -7.40
N VAL A 74 -4.90 -14.89 -7.24
CA VAL A 74 -5.92 -14.00 -7.83
C VAL A 74 -5.89 -14.03 -9.35
N PHE A 75 -4.71 -14.08 -9.97
CA PHE A 75 -4.59 -13.98 -11.42
C PHE A 75 -4.64 -15.32 -12.17
N TYR A 76 -4.03 -16.38 -11.63
CA TYR A 76 -3.92 -17.67 -12.32
C TYR A 76 -4.88 -18.74 -11.81
N VAL A 77 -5.28 -18.69 -10.53
CA VAL A 77 -6.11 -19.75 -9.91
C VAL A 77 -7.60 -19.39 -9.95
N PHE A 78 -7.95 -18.18 -9.55
CA PHE A 78 -9.34 -17.70 -9.50
C PHE A 78 -10.12 -17.74 -10.84
N PRO A 79 -9.49 -17.60 -12.03
CA PRO A 79 -10.17 -17.84 -13.29
C PRO A 79 -10.83 -19.22 -13.43
N ARG A 80 -10.27 -20.27 -12.81
CA ARG A 80 -10.91 -21.60 -12.79
C ARG A 80 -12.25 -21.62 -12.04
N TYR A 81 -12.50 -20.63 -11.20
CA TYR A 81 -13.72 -20.47 -10.42
C TYR A 81 -14.61 -19.33 -10.95
N GLY A 82 -14.34 -18.85 -12.17
CA GLY A 82 -15.15 -17.84 -12.85
C GLY A 82 -14.79 -16.38 -12.54
N VAL A 83 -13.75 -16.14 -11.74
CA VAL A 83 -13.29 -14.77 -11.43
C VAL A 83 -12.12 -14.43 -12.36
N VAL A 84 -12.43 -13.72 -13.44
CA VAL A 84 -11.45 -13.28 -14.45
C VAL A 84 -11.25 -11.77 -14.30
N LEU A 85 -10.03 -11.36 -14.01
CA LEU A 85 -9.65 -9.96 -13.83
C LEU A 85 -8.57 -9.59 -14.85
N SER A 86 -8.58 -8.34 -15.30
CA SER A 86 -7.43 -7.82 -16.05
C SER A 86 -6.19 -7.78 -15.15
N PRO A 87 -4.96 -7.90 -15.71
CA PRO A 87 -3.72 -7.85 -14.93
C PRO A 87 -3.66 -6.66 -13.96
N PHE A 88 -4.03 -5.48 -14.45
CA PHE A 88 -3.99 -4.25 -13.66
C PHE A 88 -4.96 -4.31 -12.48
N VAL A 89 -6.20 -4.75 -12.70
CA VAL A 89 -7.21 -4.86 -11.63
C VAL A 89 -6.82 -5.94 -10.62
N ALA A 90 -6.32 -7.09 -11.08
CA ALA A 90 -5.80 -8.14 -10.20
C ALA A 90 -4.66 -7.61 -9.32
N GLY A 91 -3.72 -6.87 -9.92
CA GLY A 91 -2.62 -6.23 -9.21
C GLY A 91 -3.07 -5.22 -8.16
N VAL A 92 -3.97 -4.31 -8.51
CA VAL A 92 -4.54 -3.31 -7.59
C VAL A 92 -5.26 -3.97 -6.42
N LEU A 93 -6.09 -4.99 -6.68
CA LEU A 93 -6.83 -5.69 -5.63
C LEU A 93 -5.92 -6.53 -4.74
N ALA A 94 -4.92 -7.22 -5.30
CA ALA A 94 -3.96 -8.00 -4.53
C ALA A 94 -3.09 -7.11 -3.63
N LEU A 95 -2.51 -6.02 -4.18
CA LEU A 95 -1.78 -5.02 -3.41
C LEU A 95 -2.66 -4.40 -2.33
N GLY A 96 -3.88 -3.99 -2.70
CA GLY A 96 -4.83 -3.38 -1.80
C GLY A 96 -5.20 -4.32 -0.65
N LEU A 97 -5.52 -5.58 -0.92
CA LEU A 97 -5.88 -6.56 0.10
C LEU A 97 -4.70 -6.86 1.03
N HIS A 98 -3.52 -7.05 0.46
CA HIS A 98 -2.29 -7.27 1.22
C HIS A 98 -2.06 -6.12 2.22
N TYR A 99 -2.00 -4.88 1.71
CA TYR A 99 -1.76 -3.70 2.52
C TYR A 99 -2.96 -3.31 3.39
N SER A 100 -4.18 -3.75 3.10
CA SER A 100 -5.33 -3.56 4.00
C SER A 100 -5.10 -4.23 5.35
N CYS A 101 -4.42 -5.39 5.36
CA CYS A 101 -4.09 -6.09 6.59
C CYS A 101 -3.05 -5.31 7.42
N TYR A 102 -2.03 -4.75 6.77
CA TYR A 102 -1.04 -3.89 7.42
C TYR A 102 -1.62 -2.56 7.93
N THR A 103 -2.42 -1.88 7.11
CA THR A 103 -3.09 -0.63 7.52
C THR A 103 -4.11 -0.88 8.63
N SER A 104 -4.74 -2.05 8.71
CA SER A 104 -5.59 -2.42 9.85
C SER A 104 -4.81 -2.45 11.18
N GLU A 105 -3.54 -2.89 11.17
CA GLU A 105 -2.66 -2.82 12.33
C GLU A 105 -2.29 -1.39 12.67
N VAL A 106 -2.05 -0.54 11.66
CA VAL A 106 -1.78 0.88 11.88
C VAL A 106 -2.93 1.52 12.64
N TYR A 107 -4.17 1.32 12.20
CA TYR A 107 -5.34 1.85 12.89
C TYR A 107 -5.48 1.28 14.30
N ARG A 108 -5.28 -0.04 14.47
CA ARG A 108 -5.36 -0.69 15.79
C ARG A 108 -4.31 -0.11 16.75
N ALA A 109 -3.08 0.05 16.29
CA ALA A 109 -1.98 0.63 17.05
C ALA A 109 -2.23 2.10 17.36
N GLY A 110 -2.75 2.87 16.40
CA GLY A 110 -3.12 4.28 16.59
C GLY A 110 -4.19 4.46 17.66
N ILE A 111 -5.21 3.59 17.68
CA ILE A 111 -6.25 3.57 18.73
C ILE A 111 -5.65 3.19 20.09
N ALA A 112 -4.81 2.15 20.12
CA ALA A 112 -4.17 1.68 21.35
C ALA A 112 -3.16 2.69 21.93
N ALA A 113 -2.61 3.57 21.10
CA ALA A 113 -1.69 4.63 21.51
C ALA A 113 -2.37 5.80 22.25
N VAL A 114 -3.69 5.90 22.20
CA VAL A 114 -4.41 6.97 22.92
C VAL A 114 -4.29 6.74 24.43
N PRO A 115 -3.81 7.74 25.22
CA PRO A 115 -3.58 7.57 26.64
C PRO A 115 -4.82 7.10 27.40
N LYS A 116 -4.66 6.16 28.34
CA LYS A 116 -5.76 5.63 29.16
C LYS A 116 -6.55 6.74 29.88
N GLY A 117 -5.87 7.80 30.33
CA GLY A 117 -6.50 8.97 30.94
C GLY A 117 -7.54 9.67 30.06
N GLN A 118 -7.43 9.62 28.72
CA GLN A 118 -8.46 10.16 27.82
C GLN A 118 -9.75 9.35 27.88
N TRP A 119 -9.63 8.02 28.00
CA TRP A 119 -10.78 7.13 28.18
C TRP A 119 -11.42 7.32 29.55
N GLU A 120 -10.61 7.37 30.61
CA GLU A 120 -11.06 7.57 31.99
C GLU A 120 -11.74 8.93 32.17
N ALA A 121 -11.19 10.01 31.60
CA ALA A 121 -11.79 11.34 31.63
C ALA A 121 -13.14 11.39 30.89
N ALA A 122 -13.25 10.72 29.75
CA ALA A 122 -14.51 10.65 29.02
C ALA A 122 -15.61 9.93 29.82
N VAL A 123 -15.25 8.89 30.57
CA VAL A 123 -16.15 8.20 31.50
C VAL A 123 -16.51 9.10 32.68
N ALA A 124 -15.54 9.78 33.30
CA ALA A 124 -15.75 10.67 34.45
C ALA A 124 -16.64 11.87 34.12
N LEU A 125 -16.54 12.39 32.90
CA LEU A 125 -17.40 13.48 32.39
C LEU A 125 -18.74 12.98 31.81
N ASN A 126 -19.05 11.69 31.96
CA ASN A 126 -20.27 11.05 31.47
C ASN A 126 -20.54 11.31 29.97
N PHE A 127 -19.49 11.29 29.15
CA PHE A 127 -19.64 11.41 27.71
C PHE A 127 -20.22 10.13 27.12
N SER A 128 -21.13 10.29 26.15
CA SER A 128 -21.66 9.16 25.40
C SER A 128 -20.56 8.51 24.56
N LEU A 129 -20.68 7.19 24.31
CA LEU A 129 -19.71 6.42 23.53
C LEU A 129 -19.39 7.09 22.19
N SER A 130 -20.41 7.59 21.48
CA SER A 130 -20.22 8.29 20.20
C SER A 130 -19.39 9.57 20.36
N ARG A 131 -19.61 10.36 21.42
CA ARG A 131 -18.81 11.57 21.70
C ARG A 131 -17.37 11.21 22.05
N THR A 132 -17.18 10.20 22.90
CA THR A 132 -15.84 9.69 23.26
C THR A 132 -15.06 9.29 22.01
N TRP A 133 -15.65 8.47 21.15
CA TRP A 133 -14.98 8.03 19.93
C TRP A 133 -14.74 9.17 18.93
N LEU A 134 -15.79 9.90 18.54
CA LEU A 134 -15.70 10.86 17.44
C LEU A 134 -14.93 12.12 17.80
N ARG A 135 -14.98 12.57 19.06
CA ARG A 135 -14.38 13.86 19.47
C ARG A 135 -13.08 13.72 20.24
N ILE A 136 -12.80 12.56 20.83
CA ILE A 136 -11.62 12.38 21.70
C ILE A 136 -10.67 11.36 21.08
N ILE A 137 -11.13 10.11 20.90
CA ILE A 137 -10.24 8.99 20.56
C ILE A 137 -9.82 9.03 19.08
N LEU A 138 -10.77 9.11 18.15
CA LEU A 138 -10.48 9.03 16.71
C LEU A 138 -9.56 10.15 16.21
N PRO A 139 -9.73 11.43 16.58
CA PRO A 139 -8.81 12.48 16.15
C PRO A 139 -7.36 12.20 16.57
N GLN A 140 -7.15 11.70 17.79
CA GLN A 140 -5.82 11.33 18.31
C GLN A 140 -5.24 10.10 17.60
N ALA A 141 -6.07 9.09 17.34
CA ALA A 141 -5.67 7.86 16.64
C ALA A 141 -5.35 8.12 15.16
N VAL A 142 -6.09 8.98 14.48
CA VAL A 142 -5.83 9.37 13.08
C VAL A 142 -4.51 10.11 12.99
N ARG A 143 -4.27 11.07 13.90
CA ARG A 143 -3.02 11.84 13.98
C ARG A 143 -1.78 10.95 14.06
N SER A 144 -1.83 9.90 14.88
CA SER A 144 -0.71 8.93 15.00
C SER A 144 -0.62 7.95 13.83
N SER A 145 -1.73 7.67 13.14
CA SER A 145 -1.79 6.72 12.03
C SER A 145 -1.28 7.28 10.70
N VAL A 146 -1.58 8.55 10.39
CA VAL A 146 -1.28 9.18 9.08
C VAL A 146 0.19 9.04 8.64
N PRO A 147 1.21 9.31 9.47
CA PRO A 147 2.61 9.16 9.07
C PRO A 147 2.95 7.71 8.68
N VAL A 148 2.41 6.74 9.42
CA VAL A 148 2.66 5.32 9.20
C VAL A 148 1.98 4.84 7.92
N LEU A 149 0.76 5.31 7.63
CA LEU A 149 0.09 5.06 6.35
C LEU A 149 0.90 5.60 5.18
N GLY A 150 1.49 6.79 5.32
CA GLY A 150 2.40 7.37 4.33
C GLY A 150 3.63 6.48 4.05
N ASN A 151 4.20 5.86 5.09
CA ASN A 151 5.28 4.90 4.91
C ASN A 151 4.83 3.64 4.14
N TYR A 152 3.62 3.15 4.38
CA TYR A 152 3.06 2.02 3.62
C TYR A 152 2.77 2.37 2.17
N LEU A 153 2.37 3.61 1.85
CA LEU A 153 2.25 4.07 0.47
C LEU A 153 3.60 3.96 -0.27
N ILE A 154 4.69 4.40 0.37
CA ILE A 154 6.05 4.32 -0.20
C ILE A 154 6.51 2.87 -0.31
N ALA A 155 6.19 2.02 0.67
CA ALA A 155 6.50 0.59 0.62
C ALA A 155 5.76 -0.09 -0.53
N MET A 156 4.46 0.15 -0.68
CA MET A 156 3.65 -0.38 -1.77
C MET A 156 4.19 0.04 -3.13
N PHE A 157 4.56 1.32 -3.29
CA PHE A 157 5.19 1.81 -4.51
C PHE A 157 6.43 0.99 -4.88
N LYS A 158 7.28 0.63 -3.91
CA LYS A 158 8.48 -0.19 -4.16
C LYS A 158 8.17 -1.66 -4.43
N GLU A 159 6.99 -2.14 -4.06
CA GLU A 159 6.56 -3.52 -4.30
C GLU A 159 5.79 -3.70 -5.60
N THR A 160 5.32 -2.63 -6.26
CA THR A 160 4.66 -2.73 -7.57
C THR A 160 5.45 -3.45 -8.65
N PRO A 161 6.80 -3.51 -8.66
CA PRO A 161 7.51 -4.33 -9.64
C PRO A 161 6.98 -5.75 -9.68
N VAL A 162 6.54 -6.34 -8.56
CA VAL A 162 5.96 -7.70 -8.54
C VAL A 162 4.82 -7.89 -9.56
N LEU A 163 4.12 -6.83 -9.95
CA LEU A 163 3.05 -6.86 -10.93
C LEU A 163 3.50 -7.22 -12.36
N PHE A 164 4.78 -7.05 -12.69
CA PHE A 164 5.34 -7.49 -13.98
C PHE A 164 5.10 -9.00 -14.20
N THR A 165 5.07 -9.78 -13.12
CA THR A 165 4.91 -11.25 -13.16
C THR A 165 3.56 -11.70 -13.71
N ILE A 166 2.55 -10.82 -13.69
CA ILE A 166 1.23 -11.06 -14.28
C ILE A 166 0.99 -10.17 -15.51
N SER A 167 2.06 -9.66 -16.12
CA SER A 167 2.04 -8.82 -17.31
C SER A 167 1.36 -7.45 -17.14
N VAL A 168 1.43 -6.85 -15.93
CA VAL A 168 1.14 -5.42 -15.80
C VAL A 168 2.28 -4.64 -16.43
N HIS A 169 1.94 -3.73 -17.34
CA HIS A 169 2.90 -2.92 -18.09
C HIS A 169 3.36 -1.71 -17.27
N GLU A 170 3.92 -1.96 -16.09
CA GLU A 170 4.48 -0.94 -15.19
C GLU A 170 5.97 -0.66 -15.51
N LEU A 171 6.63 0.18 -14.71
CA LEU A 171 7.99 0.65 -14.94
C LEU A 171 9.02 -0.48 -15.14
N LEU A 172 9.03 -1.52 -14.29
CA LEU A 172 9.99 -2.62 -14.45
C LEU A 172 9.68 -3.44 -15.72
N PHE A 173 8.41 -3.68 -16.02
CA PHE A 173 7.99 -4.34 -17.26
C PHE A 173 8.48 -3.58 -18.49
N ALA A 174 8.28 -2.26 -18.54
CA ALA A 174 8.73 -1.42 -19.65
C ALA A 174 10.25 -1.54 -19.86
N ALA A 175 11.03 -1.48 -18.78
CA ALA A 175 12.48 -1.59 -18.85
C ALA A 175 12.97 -2.98 -19.28
N LEU A 176 12.35 -4.05 -18.79
CA LEU A 176 12.71 -5.42 -19.18
C LEU A 176 12.32 -5.71 -20.64
N SER A 177 11.21 -5.14 -21.11
CA SER A 177 10.82 -5.21 -22.53
C SER A 177 11.86 -4.54 -23.41
N GLU A 178 12.30 -3.32 -23.07
CA GLU A 178 13.38 -2.63 -23.80
C GLU A 178 14.69 -3.40 -23.74
N ALA A 179 15.07 -3.88 -22.57
CA ALA A 179 16.33 -4.58 -22.37
C ALA A 179 16.39 -5.88 -23.17
N THR A 180 15.27 -6.60 -23.27
CA THR A 180 15.18 -7.85 -24.04
C THR A 180 15.21 -7.59 -25.54
N GLN A 181 14.56 -6.53 -26.03
CA GLN A 181 14.55 -6.18 -27.46
C GLN A 181 15.89 -5.62 -27.94
N SER A 182 16.54 -4.79 -27.13
CA SER A 182 17.80 -4.12 -27.48
C SER A 182 19.05 -4.92 -27.08
N TYR A 183 18.89 -5.96 -26.28
CA TYR A 183 19.98 -6.67 -25.58
C TYR A 183 20.82 -5.76 -24.65
N ARG A 184 20.24 -4.64 -24.19
CA ARG A 184 20.89 -3.67 -23.29
C ARG A 184 20.19 -3.61 -21.94
N TYR A 185 20.76 -4.25 -20.93
CA TYR A 185 20.19 -4.24 -19.57
C TYR A 185 20.70 -3.09 -18.70
N TYR A 186 21.87 -2.52 -19.03
CA TYR A 186 22.55 -1.59 -18.14
C TYR A 186 21.80 -0.26 -18.02
N GLU A 187 21.42 0.36 -19.13
CA GLU A 187 20.71 1.64 -19.13
C GLU A 187 19.27 1.54 -18.62
N PRO A 188 18.41 0.61 -19.09
CA PRO A 188 17.02 0.54 -18.62
C PRO A 188 16.91 0.25 -17.12
N ILE A 189 17.69 -0.69 -16.59
CA ILE A 189 17.65 -1.05 -15.16
C ILE A 189 18.21 0.08 -14.28
N THR A 190 19.24 0.78 -14.75
CA THR A 190 19.76 1.97 -14.05
C THR A 190 18.70 3.07 -13.96
N LEU A 191 18.00 3.35 -15.07
CA LEU A 191 16.91 4.34 -15.09
C LEU A 191 15.75 3.95 -14.18
N VAL A 192 15.35 2.67 -14.16
CA VAL A 192 14.34 2.15 -13.22
C VAL A 192 14.73 2.48 -11.78
N GLY A 193 15.96 2.15 -11.37
CA GLY A 193 16.45 2.44 -10.04
C GLY A 193 16.44 3.94 -9.71
N LEU A 194 16.86 4.79 -10.64
CA LEU A 194 16.84 6.25 -10.48
C LEU A 194 15.42 6.80 -10.37
N ILE A 195 14.48 6.33 -11.20
CA ILE A 195 13.08 6.76 -11.18
C ILE A 195 12.41 6.35 -9.86
N PHE A 196 12.58 5.09 -9.44
CA PHE A 196 12.09 4.62 -8.13
C PHE A 196 12.68 5.44 -6.98
N LEU A 197 13.97 5.76 -7.03
CA LEU A 197 14.65 6.57 -6.02
C LEU A 197 14.07 7.99 -5.97
N VAL A 198 14.00 8.68 -7.09
CA VAL A 198 13.50 10.06 -7.17
C VAL A 198 12.06 10.14 -6.65
N ILE A 199 11.17 9.27 -7.14
CA ILE A 199 9.76 9.26 -6.70
C ILE A 199 9.68 8.90 -5.21
N SER A 200 10.46 7.93 -4.73
CA SER A 200 10.49 7.58 -3.31
C SER A 200 10.97 8.74 -2.42
N LEU A 201 11.99 9.49 -2.85
CA LEU A 201 12.52 10.63 -2.11
C LEU A 201 11.49 11.76 -2.04
N VAL A 202 10.83 12.09 -3.16
CA VAL A 202 9.76 13.10 -3.22
C VAL A 202 8.60 12.70 -2.30
N SER A 203 8.12 11.44 -2.40
CA SER A 203 7.08 10.91 -1.53
C SER A 203 7.49 10.93 -0.06
N SER A 204 8.75 10.61 0.25
CA SER A 204 9.27 10.65 1.61
C SER A 204 9.31 12.07 2.19
N VAL A 205 9.65 13.08 1.38
CA VAL A 205 9.54 14.50 1.80
C VAL A 205 8.09 14.88 2.05
N ALA A 206 7.17 14.47 1.18
CA ALA A 206 5.74 14.74 1.35
C ALA A 206 5.19 14.12 2.64
N VAL A 207 5.51 12.85 2.92
CA VAL A 207 5.11 12.16 4.16
C VAL A 207 5.69 12.85 5.40
N ARG A 208 6.96 13.27 5.37
CA ARG A 208 7.56 14.05 6.47
C ARG A 208 6.86 15.38 6.72
N ARG A 209 6.39 16.06 5.67
CA ARG A 209 5.61 17.30 5.83
C ARG A 209 4.24 17.02 6.44
N LEU A 210 3.56 15.96 5.99
CA LEU A 210 2.29 15.51 6.59
C LEU A 210 2.47 15.13 8.07
N GLU A 211 3.59 14.51 8.43
CA GLU A 211 3.89 14.18 9.82
C GLU A 211 4.03 15.42 10.70
N LYS A 212 4.70 16.48 10.23
CA LYS A 212 4.80 17.75 10.96
C LYS A 212 3.41 18.37 11.19
N LEU A 213 2.62 18.47 10.12
CA LEU A 213 1.26 19.00 10.17
C LEU A 213 0.33 18.17 11.07
N ALA A 214 0.55 16.86 11.17
CA ALA A 214 -0.21 16.02 12.07
C ALA A 214 0.16 16.28 13.53
N ARG A 215 1.42 16.57 13.85
CA ARG A 215 1.87 16.79 15.24
C ARG A 215 1.41 18.13 15.82
N ASP A 216 1.24 19.13 14.96
CA ASP A 216 0.68 20.45 15.28
C ASP A 216 -0.86 20.38 15.48
#